data_AF-A0A2I0P961-F1
#
_entry.id   AF-A0A2I0P961-F1
#
_cell.length_a   1.000
_cell.length_b   1.000
_cell.length_c   1.000
_cell.angle_alpha   90.00
_cell.angle_beta   90.00
_cell.angle_gamma   90.00
#
_symmetry.space_group_name_H-M   'P 1'
#
loop_
_entity.id
_entity.type
_entity.pdbx_description
1 polymer ?
#
loop_
_entity_poly.entity_id
_entity_poly.type
_entity_poly.pdbx_seq_one_letter_code
_entity_poly.pdbx_strand_id
1 'polypeptide(L)'
;MDKLKEKYKIYSIPSARERIGDALEEDKKHHTLVKQCAKSFAQTNLSQRSGYEFYFAEPLIEFGSAKKGNHTFDLFLYNEGENRAIFVECKSSITDVRKTLKEVELSRDLVLEKTDYLSDTIDIELDPNRFEYVLCINEKDKMKIIESMKAQGQKPHPKYDINQMKVWVYAPRSQLIQLLLECSHENSALNEMLQAGFGDQDLHQQYELPYCYSTNPYRLIQLAIIGECYRKNLFEDGIEDPKIIQKNAVLSTLMNNVSLGVSEDQKKQMVTEKLRIVLEYGQKYQLFDEVDADAIRLNCRGSRLRAVLENIDAKFIEKWVDEKASVEGEKLALEDYRKNAMRNQSTLSQFSRRDDTSVERGGSDS
;
A
#
# COMPACT_ATOMS: atom_id res chain seq x y z
N MET A 1 -6.65 -28.77 23.38
CA MET A 1 -6.65 -27.78 22.29
C MET A 1 -5.50 -26.79 22.46
N ASP A 2 -5.28 -26.23 23.66
CA ASP A 2 -4.30 -25.15 23.86
C ASP A 2 -2.84 -25.58 23.62
N LYS A 3 -2.45 -26.80 24.01
CA LYS A 3 -1.12 -27.35 23.68
C LYS A 3 -0.87 -27.50 22.17
N LEU A 4 -1.93 -27.77 21.39
CA LEU A 4 -1.85 -27.86 19.93
C LEU A 4 -1.74 -26.46 19.31
N LYS A 5 -2.53 -25.50 19.80
CA LYS A 5 -2.45 -24.09 19.39
C LYS A 5 -1.03 -23.55 19.60
N GLU A 6 -0.45 -23.76 20.77
CA GLU A 6 0.91 -23.28 21.09
C GLU A 6 1.98 -23.93 20.20
N LYS A 7 1.89 -25.24 19.97
CA LYS A 7 2.79 -25.95 19.06
C LYS A 7 2.76 -25.37 17.65
N TYR A 8 1.56 -25.15 17.10
CA TYR A 8 1.42 -24.60 15.75
C TYR A 8 1.77 -23.11 15.68
N LYS A 9 1.51 -22.34 16.74
CA LYS A 9 1.98 -20.95 16.86
C LYS A 9 3.51 -20.89 16.70
N ILE A 10 4.25 -21.65 17.50
CA ILE A 10 5.73 -21.68 17.43
C ILE A 10 6.20 -22.08 16.03
N TYR A 11 5.56 -23.08 15.43
CA TYR A 11 5.85 -23.52 14.06
C TYR A 11 5.63 -22.40 13.01
N SER A 12 4.61 -21.56 13.19
CA SER A 12 4.26 -20.50 12.24
C SER A 12 5.09 -19.22 12.37
N ILE A 13 5.87 -19.03 13.46
CA ILE A 13 6.66 -17.81 13.70
C ILE A 13 7.61 -17.45 12.55
N PRO A 14 8.46 -18.36 12.02
CA PRO A 14 9.42 -18.00 10.97
C PRO A 14 8.73 -17.50 9.70
N SER A 15 7.69 -18.21 9.23
CA SER A 15 6.91 -17.81 8.05
C SER A 15 6.10 -16.53 8.27
N ALA A 16 5.61 -16.29 9.48
CA ALA A 16 4.95 -15.02 9.81
C ALA A 16 5.95 -13.85 9.73
N ARG A 17 7.17 -14.03 10.23
CA ARG A 17 8.23 -13.00 10.19
C ARG A 17 8.65 -12.65 8.78
N GLU A 18 8.86 -13.66 7.92
CA GLU A 18 9.19 -13.45 6.51
C GLU A 18 8.10 -12.65 5.80
N ARG A 19 6.83 -13.09 5.91
CA ARG A 19 5.69 -12.39 5.29
C ARG A 19 5.52 -10.93 5.74
N ILE A 20 5.77 -10.65 7.02
CA ILE A 20 5.72 -9.29 7.56
C ILE A 20 6.87 -8.44 6.99
N GLY A 21 8.08 -9.01 6.94
CA GLY A 21 9.24 -8.34 6.33
C GLY A 21 8.99 -7.98 4.87
N ASP A 22 8.45 -8.93 4.09
CA ASP A 22 8.10 -8.71 2.69
C ASP A 22 7.05 -7.61 2.53
N ALA A 23 5.98 -7.64 3.34
CA ALA A 23 4.92 -6.62 3.29
C ALA A 23 5.43 -5.20 3.60
N LEU A 24 6.31 -5.06 4.60
CA LEU A 24 6.92 -3.77 4.95
C LEU A 24 7.85 -3.26 3.84
N GLU A 25 8.63 -4.14 3.23
CA GLU A 25 9.53 -3.77 2.15
C GLU A 25 8.76 -3.45 0.85
N GLU A 26 7.67 -4.16 0.56
CA GLU A 26 6.77 -3.85 -0.57
C GLU A 26 6.12 -2.47 -0.41
N ASP A 27 5.59 -2.16 0.77
CA ASP A 27 5.02 -0.84 1.10
C ASP A 27 6.06 0.27 0.93
N LYS A 28 7.28 0.07 1.46
CA LYS A 28 8.38 1.02 1.31
C LYS A 28 8.78 1.24 -0.16
N LYS A 29 8.85 0.18 -0.96
CA LYS A 29 9.16 0.27 -2.39
C LYS A 29 8.08 1.02 -3.16
N HIS A 30 6.80 0.76 -2.86
CA HIS A 30 5.68 1.47 -3.49
C HIS A 30 5.71 2.97 -3.14
N HIS A 31 5.83 3.32 -1.86
CA HIS A 31 5.98 4.73 -1.46
C HIS A 31 7.18 5.41 -2.11
N THR A 32 8.31 4.70 -2.24
CA THR A 32 9.49 5.24 -2.91
C THR A 32 9.18 5.55 -4.38
N LEU A 33 8.47 4.65 -5.07
CA LEU A 33 8.08 4.84 -6.47
C LEU A 33 7.13 6.03 -6.65
N VAL A 34 6.06 6.10 -5.84
CA VAL A 34 5.11 7.21 -5.84
C VAL A 34 5.85 8.53 -5.57
N LYS A 35 6.74 8.51 -4.57
CA LYS A 35 7.56 9.67 -4.23
C LYS A 35 8.44 10.12 -5.39
N GLN A 36 9.11 9.19 -6.07
CA GLN A 36 9.96 9.54 -7.21
C GLN A 36 9.14 10.13 -8.37
N CYS A 37 7.97 9.54 -8.66
CA CYS A 37 7.07 10.06 -9.68
C CYS A 37 6.66 11.49 -9.37
N ALA A 38 6.07 11.74 -8.20
CA ALA A 38 5.53 13.06 -7.88
C ALA A 38 6.61 14.16 -7.82
N LYS A 39 7.82 13.82 -7.37
CA LYS A 39 8.95 14.77 -7.24
C LYS A 39 9.41 15.22 -8.60
N SER A 40 9.32 14.32 -9.57
CA SER A 40 9.71 14.60 -10.95
C SER A 40 8.87 15.69 -11.58
N PHE A 41 7.67 15.94 -11.06
CA PHE A 41 6.73 16.96 -11.53
C PHE A 41 6.54 18.11 -10.53
N ALA A 42 7.46 18.31 -9.59
CA ALA A 42 7.34 19.38 -8.61
C ALA A 42 8.45 20.43 -8.81
N GLN A 43 8.15 21.48 -9.59
CA GLN A 43 9.06 22.60 -9.86
C GLN A 43 10.44 22.18 -10.44
N THR A 44 10.48 21.08 -11.17
CA THR A 44 11.69 20.55 -11.81
C THR A 44 11.86 21.07 -13.25
N ASN A 45 12.99 20.76 -13.87
CA ASN A 45 13.18 20.97 -15.31
C ASN A 45 12.15 20.19 -16.14
N LEU A 46 11.81 18.95 -15.73
CA LEU A 46 10.75 18.18 -16.40
C LEU A 46 9.41 18.90 -16.32
N SER A 47 9.06 19.39 -15.13
CA SER A 47 7.82 20.14 -14.93
C SER A 47 7.80 21.41 -15.80
N GLN A 48 8.84 22.24 -15.73
CA GLN A 48 8.95 23.49 -16.48
C GLN A 48 8.93 23.29 -18.00
N ARG A 49 9.58 22.24 -18.51
CA ARG A 49 9.63 21.96 -19.96
C ARG A 49 8.36 21.31 -20.49
N SER A 50 7.78 20.38 -19.73
CA SER A 50 6.58 19.66 -20.16
C SER A 50 5.28 20.41 -19.87
N GLY A 51 5.32 21.37 -18.93
CA GLY A 51 4.17 22.09 -18.41
C GLY A 51 3.32 21.31 -17.41
N TYR A 52 3.67 20.06 -17.11
CA TYR A 52 2.95 19.25 -16.12
C TYR A 52 3.49 19.49 -14.72
N GLU A 53 2.62 19.89 -13.80
CA GLU A 53 2.93 19.97 -12.37
C GLU A 53 2.20 18.85 -11.59
N PHE A 54 2.77 18.45 -10.47
CA PHE A 54 2.12 17.60 -9.48
C PHE A 54 1.13 18.43 -8.65
N TYR A 55 -0.13 17.98 -8.59
CA TYR A 55 -1.19 18.64 -7.82
C TYR A 55 -1.38 17.95 -6.46
N PHE A 56 -1.74 16.67 -6.47
CA PHE A 56 -1.97 15.89 -5.25
C PHE A 56 -1.88 14.38 -5.47
N ALA A 57 -1.78 13.65 -4.36
CA ALA A 57 -1.83 12.20 -4.32
C ALA A 57 -3.27 11.72 -4.11
N GLU A 58 -3.52 10.47 -4.51
CA GLU A 58 -4.78 9.75 -4.32
C GLU A 58 -6.02 10.56 -4.76
N PRO A 59 -6.11 11.00 -6.04
CA PRO A 59 -7.34 11.57 -6.59
C PRO A 59 -8.54 10.69 -6.26
N LEU A 60 -9.62 11.29 -5.75
CA LEU A 60 -10.90 10.63 -5.50
C LEU A 60 -10.86 9.55 -4.40
N ILE A 61 -9.91 9.64 -3.48
CA ILE A 61 -9.71 8.74 -2.34
C ILE A 61 -10.98 8.41 -1.54
N GLU A 62 -11.87 9.38 -1.35
CA GLU A 62 -13.15 9.27 -0.66
C GLU A 62 -14.13 8.31 -1.38
N PHE A 63 -13.93 8.10 -2.69
CA PHE A 63 -14.71 7.16 -3.49
C PHE A 63 -14.01 5.80 -3.65
N GLY A 64 -12.69 5.74 -3.45
CA GLY A 64 -11.87 4.55 -3.61
C GLY A 64 -12.27 3.37 -2.72
N SER A 65 -12.89 3.64 -1.57
CA SER A 65 -13.37 2.61 -0.63
C SER A 65 -14.90 2.49 -0.57
N ALA A 66 -15.64 3.37 -1.26
CA ALA A 66 -17.10 3.43 -1.20
C ALA A 66 -17.79 2.19 -1.80
N LYS A 67 -17.14 1.51 -2.76
CA LYS A 67 -17.61 0.26 -3.36
C LYS A 67 -16.47 -0.74 -3.50
N LYS A 68 -16.78 -2.02 -3.29
CA LYS A 68 -15.82 -3.11 -3.49
C LYS A 68 -15.36 -3.13 -4.95
N GLY A 69 -14.07 -2.87 -5.18
CA GLY A 69 -13.47 -2.85 -6.51
C GLY A 69 -13.24 -1.44 -7.07
N ASN A 70 -13.62 -0.38 -6.35
CA ASN A 70 -13.10 0.94 -6.66
C ASN A 70 -11.59 0.97 -6.35
N HIS A 71 -10.84 1.55 -7.27
CA HIS A 71 -9.42 1.80 -7.15
C HIS A 71 -9.20 3.27 -7.51
N THR A 72 -8.24 3.91 -6.86
CA THR A 72 -7.86 5.29 -7.13
C THR A 72 -6.42 5.29 -7.62
N PHE A 73 -6.12 6.19 -8.55
CA PHE A 73 -4.74 6.41 -8.95
C PHE A 73 -3.92 6.95 -7.78
N ASP A 74 -2.61 6.76 -7.81
CA ASP A 74 -1.72 7.25 -6.76
C ASP A 74 -1.45 8.75 -6.90
N LEU A 75 -1.41 9.29 -8.13
CA LEU A 75 -1.06 10.68 -8.40
C LEU A 75 -1.93 11.31 -9.47
N PHE A 76 -2.16 12.63 -9.33
CA PHE A 76 -2.73 13.50 -10.34
C PHE A 76 -1.71 14.57 -10.76
N LEU A 77 -1.41 14.62 -12.05
CA LEU A 77 -0.56 15.62 -12.69
C LEU A 77 -1.39 16.40 -13.69
N TYR A 78 -1.18 17.71 -13.78
CA TYR A 78 -1.96 18.55 -14.67
C TYR A 78 -1.08 19.60 -15.35
N ASN A 79 -1.37 19.83 -16.62
CA ASN A 79 -0.80 20.89 -17.43
C ASN A 79 -1.89 21.92 -17.72
N GLU A 80 -1.83 23.05 -17.00
CA GLU A 80 -2.81 24.13 -17.14
C GLU A 80 -2.78 24.75 -18.55
N GLY A 81 -1.59 24.97 -19.09
CA GLY A 81 -1.41 25.64 -20.39
C GLY A 81 -2.02 24.85 -21.55
N GLU A 82 -2.03 23.53 -21.44
CA GLU A 82 -2.67 22.67 -22.41
C GLU A 82 -4.04 22.15 -21.95
N ASN A 83 -4.51 22.34 -20.72
CA ASN A 83 -5.66 21.62 -20.15
C ASN A 83 -5.59 20.10 -20.40
N ARG A 84 -4.53 19.47 -19.88
CA ARG A 84 -4.33 18.01 -19.97
C ARG A 84 -4.03 17.43 -18.60
N ALA A 85 -4.59 16.27 -18.32
CA ALA A 85 -4.38 15.57 -17.07
C ALA A 85 -3.70 14.22 -17.29
N ILE A 86 -2.80 13.86 -16.38
CA ILE A 86 -2.22 12.52 -16.29
C ILE A 86 -2.56 11.94 -14.91
N PHE A 87 -3.16 10.76 -14.93
CA PHE A 87 -3.43 9.96 -13.73
C PHE A 87 -2.42 8.80 -13.67
N VAL A 88 -1.67 8.70 -12.58
CA VAL A 88 -0.56 7.74 -12.46
C VAL A 88 -0.85 6.70 -11.38
N GLU A 89 -0.76 5.42 -11.76
CA GLU A 89 -0.76 4.26 -10.87
C GLU A 89 0.66 3.71 -10.74
N CYS A 90 1.18 3.56 -9.52
CA CYS A 90 2.53 3.10 -9.23
C CYS A 90 2.53 1.67 -8.68
N LYS A 91 3.09 0.71 -9.41
CA LYS A 91 3.26 -0.68 -8.95
C LYS A 91 4.74 -1.03 -8.74
N SER A 92 5.13 -1.25 -7.48
CA SER A 92 6.49 -1.69 -7.12
C SER A 92 6.79 -3.15 -7.49
N SER A 93 5.75 -3.95 -7.72
CA SER A 93 5.82 -5.34 -8.11
C SER A 93 4.55 -5.76 -8.85
N ILE A 94 4.68 -6.51 -9.95
CA ILE A 94 3.54 -7.07 -10.68
C ILE A 94 3.59 -8.61 -10.64
N THR A 95 2.64 -9.18 -9.91
CA THR A 95 2.43 -10.64 -9.82
C THR A 95 1.48 -11.12 -10.91
N ASP A 96 0.38 -10.41 -11.13
CA ASP A 96 -0.60 -10.68 -12.18
C ASP A 96 -0.83 -9.41 -13.02
N VAL A 97 -0.29 -9.42 -14.24
CA VAL A 97 -0.42 -8.31 -15.19
C VAL A 97 -1.89 -8.06 -15.56
N ARG A 98 -2.68 -9.12 -15.77
CA ARG A 98 -4.08 -8.97 -16.18
C ARG A 98 -4.90 -8.32 -15.08
N LYS A 99 -4.68 -8.74 -13.83
CA LYS A 99 -5.34 -8.14 -12.66
C LYS A 99 -4.96 -6.67 -12.53
N THR A 100 -3.68 -6.35 -12.64
CA THR A 100 -3.15 -4.98 -12.54
C THR A 100 -3.78 -4.06 -13.58
N LEU A 101 -3.84 -4.49 -14.84
CA LEU A 101 -4.41 -3.68 -15.92
C LEU A 101 -5.91 -3.47 -15.76
N LYS A 102 -6.63 -4.49 -15.28
CA LYS A 102 -8.05 -4.36 -14.95
C LYS A 102 -8.28 -3.38 -13.79
N GLU A 103 -7.40 -3.34 -12.80
CA GLU A 103 -7.47 -2.34 -11.71
C GLU A 103 -7.31 -0.91 -12.25
N VAL A 104 -6.39 -0.71 -13.20
CA VAL A 104 -6.22 0.60 -13.89
C VAL A 104 -7.47 0.99 -14.68
N GLU A 105 -8.11 0.06 -15.40
CA GLU A 105 -9.37 0.33 -16.09
C GLU A 105 -10.50 0.73 -15.12
N LEU A 106 -10.58 0.07 -13.96
CA LEU A 106 -11.57 0.42 -12.93
C LEU A 106 -11.28 1.81 -12.33
N SER A 107 -10.02 2.15 -12.07
CA SER A 107 -9.63 3.48 -11.61
C SER A 107 -9.96 4.56 -12.65
N ARG A 108 -9.75 4.26 -13.93
CA ARG A 108 -10.11 5.15 -15.04
C ARG A 108 -11.61 5.42 -15.08
N ASP A 109 -12.41 4.35 -15.05
CA ASP A 109 -13.87 4.48 -15.13
C ASP A 109 -14.40 5.33 -13.95
N LEU A 110 -13.78 5.23 -12.77
CA LEU A 110 -14.08 6.10 -11.63
C LEU A 110 -13.73 7.58 -11.89
N VAL A 111 -12.56 7.85 -12.48
CA VAL A 111 -12.14 9.23 -12.86
C VAL A 111 -13.13 9.85 -13.84
N LEU A 112 -13.53 9.09 -14.86
CA LEU A 112 -14.52 9.54 -15.84
C LEU A 112 -15.90 9.78 -15.19
N GLU A 113 -16.33 8.92 -14.26
CA GLU A 113 -17.58 9.11 -13.52
C GLU A 113 -17.54 10.38 -12.63
N LYS A 114 -16.36 10.74 -12.10
CA LYS A 114 -16.19 11.80 -11.11
C LYS A 114 -15.45 13.03 -11.63
N THR A 115 -15.43 13.25 -12.94
CA THR A 115 -14.68 14.38 -13.52
C THR A 115 -15.22 15.73 -13.05
N ASP A 116 -16.54 15.91 -12.97
CA ASP A 116 -17.14 17.17 -12.47
C ASP A 116 -16.71 17.45 -11.03
N TYR A 117 -16.74 16.43 -10.17
CA TYR A 117 -16.29 16.54 -8.78
C TYR A 117 -14.80 16.90 -8.68
N LEU A 118 -13.97 16.25 -9.49
CA LEU A 118 -12.53 16.53 -9.50
C LEU A 118 -12.26 17.96 -9.98
N SER A 119 -13.02 18.44 -10.97
CA SER A 119 -12.96 19.80 -11.51
C SER A 119 -13.30 20.83 -10.42
N ASP A 120 -14.41 20.63 -9.70
CA ASP A 120 -14.83 21.48 -8.58
C ASP A 120 -13.78 21.50 -7.45
N THR A 121 -13.12 20.37 -7.21
CA THR A 121 -12.14 20.23 -6.14
C THR A 121 -10.88 21.06 -6.39
N ILE A 122 -10.49 21.20 -7.65
CA ILE A 122 -9.26 21.91 -8.05
C ILE A 122 -9.56 23.30 -8.63
N ASP A 123 -10.83 23.68 -8.73
CA ASP A 123 -11.32 24.92 -9.35
C ASP A 123 -10.85 25.08 -10.82
N ILE A 124 -10.85 23.98 -11.57
CA ILE A 124 -10.44 23.93 -12.99
C ILE A 124 -11.39 23.03 -13.77
N GLU A 125 -11.92 23.51 -14.90
CA GLU A 125 -12.73 22.70 -15.81
C GLU A 125 -11.85 21.68 -16.56
N LEU A 126 -11.90 20.42 -16.13
CA LEU A 126 -11.16 19.34 -16.74
C LEU A 126 -11.88 18.80 -17.99
N ASP A 127 -11.13 18.53 -19.05
CA ASP A 127 -11.65 17.86 -20.26
C ASP A 127 -11.34 16.35 -20.23
N PRO A 128 -12.34 15.47 -20.05
CA PRO A 128 -12.14 14.02 -20.04
C PRO A 128 -11.46 13.47 -21.31
N ASN A 129 -11.61 14.15 -22.45
CA ASN A 129 -11.00 13.71 -23.71
C ASN A 129 -9.49 13.91 -23.73
N ARG A 130 -8.94 14.63 -22.75
CA ARG A 130 -7.53 14.99 -22.64
C ARG A 130 -6.85 14.34 -21.45
N PHE A 131 -7.48 13.29 -20.91
CA PHE A 131 -6.94 12.48 -19.83
C PHE A 131 -6.05 11.39 -20.39
N GLU A 132 -4.85 11.27 -19.84
CA GLU A 132 -3.95 10.14 -20.07
C GLU A 132 -3.81 9.33 -18.77
N TYR A 133 -3.75 8.01 -18.90
CA TYR A 133 -3.63 7.09 -17.78
C TYR A 133 -2.30 6.37 -17.86
N VAL A 134 -1.54 6.40 -16.78
CA VAL A 134 -0.17 5.90 -16.72
C VAL A 134 -0.07 4.79 -15.68
N LEU A 135 0.55 3.68 -16.07
CA LEU A 135 1.04 2.68 -15.14
C LEU A 135 2.56 2.81 -15.02
N CYS A 136 3.02 3.30 -13.87
CA CYS A 136 4.43 3.35 -13.52
C CYS A 136 4.86 2.07 -12.81
N ILE A 137 5.84 1.36 -13.36
CA ILE A 137 6.28 0.05 -12.89
C ILE A 137 7.77 0.02 -12.60
N ASN A 138 8.19 -0.93 -11.78
CA ASN A 138 9.61 -1.24 -11.65
C ASN A 138 10.17 -1.92 -12.92
N GLU A 139 11.39 -1.57 -13.32
CA GLU A 139 12.09 -2.14 -14.48
C GLU A 139 12.10 -3.67 -14.50
N LYS A 140 12.18 -4.31 -13.33
CA LYS A 140 12.13 -5.79 -13.22
C LYS A 140 10.87 -6.41 -13.84
N ASP A 141 9.76 -5.66 -13.88
CA ASP A 141 8.46 -6.11 -14.38
C ASP A 141 8.18 -5.67 -15.82
N LYS A 142 9.09 -4.90 -16.44
CA LYS A 142 8.96 -4.36 -17.81
C LYS A 142 8.62 -5.43 -18.83
N MET A 143 9.35 -6.54 -18.83
CA MET A 143 9.16 -7.61 -19.83
C MET A 143 7.79 -8.27 -19.73
N LYS A 144 7.26 -8.44 -18.50
CA LYS A 144 5.92 -9.01 -18.28
C LYS A 144 4.84 -8.15 -18.92
N ILE A 145 5.00 -6.83 -18.85
CA ILE A 145 4.05 -5.87 -19.45
C ILE A 145 4.16 -5.87 -20.97
N ILE A 146 5.38 -5.80 -21.52
CA ILE A 146 5.61 -5.87 -22.97
C ILE A 146 5.00 -7.14 -23.57
N GLU A 147 5.25 -8.31 -22.97
CA GLU A 147 4.72 -9.59 -23.42
C GLU A 147 3.19 -9.62 -23.37
N SER A 148 2.59 -9.07 -22.31
CA SER A 148 1.14 -9.01 -22.18
C SER A 148 0.50 -8.09 -23.23
N MET A 149 1.07 -6.91 -23.45
CA MET A 149 0.59 -5.95 -24.47
C MET A 149 0.68 -6.55 -25.86
N LYS A 150 1.81 -7.18 -26.23
CA LYS A 150 1.97 -7.90 -27.50
C LYS A 150 0.92 -9.01 -27.67
N ALA A 151 0.68 -9.79 -26.62
CA ALA A 151 -0.30 -10.87 -26.65
C ALA A 151 -1.76 -10.39 -26.74
N GLN A 152 -2.09 -9.18 -26.26
CA GLN A 152 -3.43 -8.61 -26.46
C GLN A 152 -3.60 -7.99 -27.84
N GLY A 153 -2.59 -7.29 -28.36
CA GLY A 153 -2.66 -6.67 -29.69
C GLY A 153 -2.88 -7.68 -30.83
N GLN A 154 -2.61 -8.97 -30.60
CA GLN A 154 -2.83 -10.06 -31.55
C GLN A 154 -4.22 -10.72 -31.43
N LYS A 155 -5.03 -10.35 -30.43
CA LYS A 155 -6.34 -10.98 -30.20
C LYS A 155 -7.46 -10.21 -30.93
N PRO A 156 -8.44 -10.92 -31.53
CA PRO A 156 -9.62 -10.27 -32.12
C PRO A 156 -10.47 -9.51 -31.10
N HIS A 157 -10.51 -10.03 -29.86
CA HIS A 157 -11.20 -9.42 -28.73
C HIS A 157 -10.21 -9.32 -27.56
N PRO A 158 -9.41 -8.24 -27.51
CA PRO A 158 -8.49 -8.03 -26.41
C PRO A 158 -9.26 -7.89 -25.10
N LYS A 159 -8.66 -8.33 -24.00
CA LYS A 159 -9.29 -8.29 -22.68
C LYS A 159 -9.23 -6.90 -22.03
N TYR A 160 -8.40 -6.02 -22.56
CA TYR A 160 -8.18 -4.63 -22.15
C TYR A 160 -7.58 -3.88 -23.34
N ASP A 161 -7.79 -2.56 -23.41
CA ASP A 161 -7.22 -1.74 -24.50
C ASP A 161 -5.81 -1.26 -24.14
N ILE A 162 -4.82 -1.75 -24.90
CA ILE A 162 -3.41 -1.39 -24.72
C ILE A 162 -3.12 0.08 -25.04
N ASN A 163 -3.96 0.75 -25.82
CA ASN A 163 -3.74 2.14 -26.24
C ASN A 163 -4.23 3.16 -25.21
N GLN A 164 -5.11 2.73 -24.30
CA GLN A 164 -5.71 3.58 -23.27
C GLN A 164 -4.80 3.77 -22.05
N MET A 165 -3.63 3.13 -22.04
CA MET A 165 -2.68 3.21 -20.93
C MET A 165 -1.26 3.38 -21.45
N LYS A 166 -0.54 4.36 -20.89
CA LYS A 166 0.89 4.56 -21.11
C LYS A 166 1.67 3.86 -19.99
N VAL A 167 2.89 3.42 -20.28
CA VAL A 167 3.72 2.72 -19.29
C VAL A 167 4.99 3.52 -19.03
N TRP A 168 5.20 3.85 -17.76
CA TRP A 168 6.47 4.40 -17.29
C TRP A 168 7.27 3.32 -16.56
N VAL A 169 8.57 3.30 -16.76
CA VAL A 169 9.48 2.32 -16.20
C VAL A 169 10.46 3.03 -15.27
N TYR A 170 10.40 2.70 -13.99
CA TYR A 170 11.36 3.16 -12.99
C TYR A 170 12.50 2.16 -12.82
N ALA A 171 13.72 2.63 -13.02
CA ALA A 171 14.96 1.89 -12.83
C ALA A 171 15.60 2.26 -11.48
N PRO A 172 15.51 1.42 -10.42
CA PRO A 172 15.93 1.82 -9.08
C PRO A 172 17.42 2.11 -8.93
N ARG A 173 18.27 1.51 -9.77
CA ARG A 173 19.73 1.69 -9.71
C ARG A 173 20.16 3.07 -10.19
N SER A 174 19.56 3.54 -11.27
CA SER A 174 19.81 4.87 -11.82
C SER A 174 18.87 5.93 -11.25
N GLN A 175 17.82 5.51 -10.54
CA GLN A 175 16.73 6.37 -10.04
C GLN A 175 16.04 7.15 -11.15
N LEU A 176 15.99 6.57 -12.37
CA LEU A 176 15.37 7.20 -13.52
C LEU A 176 13.97 6.62 -13.78
N ILE A 177 13.06 7.48 -14.20
CA ILE A 177 11.76 7.14 -14.79
C ILE A 177 11.87 7.37 -16.30
N GLN A 178 11.48 6.36 -17.07
CA GLN A 178 11.51 6.40 -18.52
C GLN A 178 10.18 5.99 -19.14
N LEU A 179 9.85 6.54 -20.31
CA LEU A 179 8.72 6.08 -21.10
C LEU A 179 9.04 4.74 -21.76
N LEU A 180 8.12 3.77 -21.69
CA LEU A 180 8.24 2.54 -22.46
C LEU A 180 8.21 2.87 -23.96
N LEU A 181 9.16 2.36 -24.75
CA LEU A 181 9.40 2.76 -26.15
C LEU A 181 8.16 2.64 -27.05
N GLU A 182 7.27 1.70 -26.78
CA GLU A 182 6.03 1.50 -27.53
C GLU A 182 4.90 2.49 -27.14
N CYS A 183 5.13 3.36 -26.17
CA CYS A 183 4.19 4.37 -25.69
C CYS A 183 4.61 5.77 -26.14
N SER A 184 3.63 6.65 -26.32
CA SER A 184 3.81 8.08 -26.51
C SER A 184 2.70 8.86 -25.81
N HIS A 185 3.06 9.97 -25.19
CA HIS A 185 2.13 10.99 -24.73
C HIS A 185 1.76 11.93 -25.88
N GLU A 186 0.67 12.68 -25.73
CA GLU A 186 0.34 13.74 -26.69
C GLU A 186 1.27 14.96 -26.59
N ASN A 187 1.85 15.20 -25.41
CA ASN A 187 2.81 16.29 -25.19
C ASN A 187 4.23 15.86 -25.62
N SER A 188 4.80 16.52 -26.62
CA SER A 188 6.11 16.18 -27.20
C SER A 188 7.28 16.41 -26.25
N ALA A 189 7.23 17.49 -25.45
CA ALA A 189 8.27 17.81 -24.47
C ALA A 189 8.34 16.74 -23.36
N LEU A 190 7.19 16.25 -22.89
CA LEU A 190 7.11 15.15 -21.94
C LEU A 190 7.72 13.87 -22.51
N ASN A 191 7.40 13.53 -23.77
CA ASN A 191 8.01 12.38 -24.45
C ASN A 191 9.53 12.49 -24.50
N GLU A 192 10.07 13.65 -24.91
CA GLU A 192 11.52 13.87 -25.01
C GLU A 192 12.20 13.67 -23.65
N MET A 193 11.65 14.29 -22.59
CA MET A 193 12.19 14.19 -21.23
C MET A 193 12.12 12.75 -20.69
N LEU A 194 11.00 12.06 -20.86
CA LEU A 194 10.85 10.68 -20.38
C LEU A 194 11.63 9.67 -21.24
N GLN A 195 11.90 9.94 -22.52
CA GLN A 195 12.78 9.09 -23.34
C GLN A 195 14.24 9.21 -22.92
N ALA A 196 14.70 10.44 -22.63
CA ALA A 196 16.03 10.68 -22.06
C ALA A 196 16.18 10.04 -20.67
N GLY A 197 15.08 9.97 -19.92
CA GLY A 197 15.03 9.50 -18.55
C GLY A 197 15.27 10.63 -17.57
N PHE A 198 14.43 10.68 -16.54
CA PHE A 198 14.45 11.74 -15.53
C PHE A 198 14.52 11.15 -14.12
N GLY A 199 15.25 11.78 -13.19
CA GLY A 199 15.38 11.27 -11.82
C GLY A 199 15.90 12.29 -10.80
N ASP A 200 16.27 11.78 -9.61
CA ASP A 200 16.68 12.58 -8.44
C ASP A 200 17.84 13.56 -8.70
N GLN A 201 18.67 13.33 -9.72
CA GLN A 201 19.83 14.18 -10.05
C GLN A 201 19.45 15.58 -10.55
N ASP A 202 18.22 15.75 -11.05
CA ASP A 202 17.70 17.02 -11.59
C ASP A 202 16.88 17.81 -10.56
N LEU A 203 16.85 17.37 -9.29
CA LEU A 203 16.13 18.03 -8.19
C LEU A 203 17.00 19.12 -7.56
N HIS A 204 16.87 20.36 -8.04
CA HIS A 204 17.53 21.51 -7.43
C HIS A 204 16.86 22.03 -6.14
N GLN A 205 15.70 21.50 -5.76
CA GLN A 205 14.96 21.90 -4.57
C GLN A 205 14.53 20.68 -3.74
N GLN A 206 14.58 20.82 -2.41
CA GLN A 206 14.00 19.88 -1.47
C GLN A 206 12.47 20.00 -1.50
N TYR A 207 11.84 19.48 -2.56
CA TYR A 207 10.41 19.23 -2.52
C TYR A 207 10.16 18.05 -1.58
N GLU A 208 9.77 18.33 -0.34
CA GLU A 208 9.31 17.32 0.60
C GLU A 208 7.91 16.89 0.20
N LEU A 209 7.86 15.86 -0.65
CA LEU A 209 6.60 15.26 -1.04
C LEU A 209 5.79 14.78 0.16
N PRO A 210 4.46 14.85 0.03
CA PRO A 210 3.55 14.41 1.05
C PRO A 210 3.68 12.90 1.29
N TYR A 211 3.48 12.49 2.53
CA TYR A 211 3.13 11.12 2.86
C TYR A 211 1.95 10.69 1.99
N CYS A 212 2.09 9.55 1.31
CA CYS A 212 0.91 8.86 0.77
C CYS A 212 -0.03 8.57 1.94
N TYR A 213 -1.34 8.49 1.71
CA TYR A 213 -2.32 8.13 2.72
C TYR A 213 -2.25 6.61 2.97
N SER A 214 -1.07 6.15 3.41
CA SER A 214 -0.68 4.75 3.49
C SER A 214 -1.80 3.91 4.10
N THR A 215 -2.05 2.79 3.44
CA THR A 215 -2.96 1.77 3.97
C THR A 215 -2.37 1.07 5.19
N ASN A 216 -1.06 1.20 5.45
CA ASN A 216 -0.39 0.65 6.61
C ASN A 216 -0.16 1.74 7.68
N PRO A 217 -0.91 1.72 8.80
CA PRO A 217 -0.76 2.73 9.87
C PRO A 217 0.66 2.79 10.43
N TYR A 218 1.40 1.68 10.41
CA TYR A 218 2.78 1.63 10.87
C TYR A 218 3.69 2.59 10.11
N ARG A 219 3.42 2.81 8.83
CA ARG A 219 4.22 3.72 8.00
C ARG A 219 4.07 5.17 8.47
N LEU A 220 2.86 5.58 8.82
CA LEU A 220 2.60 6.93 9.36
C LEU A 220 3.21 7.11 10.76
N ILE A 221 3.32 6.04 11.56
CA ILE A 221 4.09 6.06 12.81
C ILE A 221 5.56 6.39 12.53
N GLN A 222 6.18 5.68 11.58
CA GLN A 222 7.58 5.91 11.23
C GLN A 222 7.83 7.32 10.67
N LEU A 223 6.96 7.78 9.76
CA LEU A 223 7.13 9.05 9.05
C LEU A 223 6.72 10.25 9.91
N ALA A 224 5.44 10.34 10.28
CA ALA A 224 4.90 11.54 10.93
C ALA A 224 5.27 11.62 12.41
N ILE A 225 5.14 10.51 13.15
CA ILE A 225 5.36 10.52 14.61
C ILE A 225 6.85 10.50 14.94
N ILE A 226 7.60 9.54 14.40
CA ILE A 226 9.03 9.39 14.73
C ILE A 226 9.90 10.29 13.83
N GLY A 227 9.64 10.27 12.52
CA GLY A 227 10.44 10.99 11.53
C GLY A 227 10.38 12.50 11.66
N GLU A 228 9.20 13.04 12.02
CA GLU A 228 8.99 14.48 12.20
C GLU A 228 8.76 14.88 13.65
N CYS A 229 7.67 14.44 14.29
CA CYS A 229 7.29 14.99 15.60
C CYS A 229 8.37 14.74 16.67
N TYR A 230 8.81 13.48 16.81
CA TYR A 230 9.89 13.12 17.73
C TYR A 230 11.21 13.78 17.35
N ARG A 231 11.53 13.81 16.04
CA ARG A 231 12.75 14.44 15.55
C ARG A 231 12.77 15.94 15.86
N LYS A 232 11.67 16.65 15.64
CA LYS A 232 11.53 18.06 16.01
C LYS A 232 11.72 18.24 17.51
N ASN A 233 11.05 17.40 18.31
CA ASN A 233 11.13 17.46 19.75
C ASN A 233 12.55 17.23 20.30
N LEU A 234 13.40 16.47 19.59
CA LEU A 234 14.79 16.26 19.97
C LEU A 234 15.65 17.52 19.91
N PHE A 235 15.25 18.52 19.12
CA PHE A 235 16.02 19.74 18.87
C PHE A 235 15.30 21.01 19.33
N GLU A 236 14.08 20.89 19.86
CA GLU A 236 13.28 22.03 20.31
C GLU A 236 13.56 22.36 21.78
N ASP A 237 13.96 23.61 22.02
CA ASP A 237 14.25 24.12 23.36
C ASP A 237 12.98 24.12 24.23
N GLY A 238 13.12 23.66 25.48
CA GLY A 238 12.02 23.62 26.46
C GLY A 238 11.22 22.31 26.48
N ILE A 239 11.55 21.34 25.62
CA ILE A 239 10.97 20.00 25.71
C ILE A 239 11.79 19.14 26.68
N GLU A 240 11.20 18.80 27.82
CA GLU A 240 11.84 17.95 28.84
C GLU A 240 11.98 16.50 28.38
N ASP A 241 10.94 15.97 27.72
CA ASP A 241 10.93 14.61 27.21
C ASP A 241 10.52 14.57 25.73
N PRO A 242 11.46 14.34 24.80
CA PRO A 242 11.16 14.34 23.39
C PRO A 242 10.23 13.21 22.96
N LYS A 243 10.07 12.16 23.79
CA LYS A 243 9.19 11.01 23.51
C LYS A 243 7.72 11.30 23.77
N ILE A 244 7.40 12.40 24.46
CA ILE A 244 6.01 12.83 24.63
C ILE A 244 5.61 13.64 23.39
N ILE A 245 4.68 13.09 22.62
CA ILE A 245 4.21 13.67 21.36
C ILE A 245 2.76 14.09 21.52
N GLN A 246 2.49 15.36 21.22
CA GLN A 246 1.13 15.92 21.24
C GLN A 246 0.35 15.44 20.01
N LYS A 247 -0.88 14.95 20.21
CA LYS A 247 -1.76 14.44 19.13
C LYS A 247 -2.08 15.55 18.11
N ASN A 248 -2.19 16.81 18.55
CA ASN A 248 -2.38 17.96 17.66
C ASN A 248 -1.17 18.24 16.75
N ALA A 249 0.06 17.96 17.21
CA ALA A 249 1.28 18.10 16.42
C ALA A 249 1.33 17.01 15.34
N VAL A 250 0.91 15.79 15.67
CA VAL A 250 0.76 14.71 14.67
C VAL A 250 -0.32 15.07 13.64
N LEU A 251 -1.48 15.57 14.10
CA LEU A 251 -2.56 16.00 13.20
C LEU A 251 -2.07 17.09 12.23
N SER A 252 -1.39 18.11 12.74
CA SER A 252 -0.84 19.21 11.93
C SER A 252 0.21 18.70 10.95
N THR A 253 1.08 17.79 11.39
CA THR A 253 2.08 17.14 10.52
C THR A 253 1.40 16.39 9.38
N LEU A 254 0.35 15.61 9.67
CA LEU A 254 -0.40 14.89 8.62
C LEU A 254 -1.17 15.84 7.70
N MET A 255 -1.78 16.92 8.23
CA MET A 255 -2.48 17.91 7.39
C MET A 255 -1.53 18.60 6.41
N ASN A 256 -0.33 18.94 6.85
CA ASN A 256 0.67 19.60 6.01
C ASN A 256 1.30 18.64 5.01
N ASN A 257 1.51 17.39 5.41
CA ASN A 257 2.25 16.41 4.62
C ASN A 257 1.36 15.38 3.93
N VAL A 258 0.03 15.44 3.96
CA VAL A 258 -0.80 14.57 3.11
C VAL A 258 -1.44 15.48 2.06
N SER A 259 -1.03 15.35 0.81
CA SER A 259 -1.67 16.07 -0.30
C SER A 259 -2.74 15.19 -0.89
N LEU A 260 -4.00 15.51 -0.59
CA LEU A 260 -5.19 14.86 -1.12
C LEU A 260 -5.92 15.84 -2.03
N GLY A 261 -6.45 15.35 -3.14
CA GLY A 261 -7.34 16.10 -4.00
C GLY A 261 -8.76 16.11 -3.46
N VAL A 262 -8.96 16.79 -2.34
CA VAL A 262 -10.26 16.97 -1.67
C VAL A 262 -10.32 18.34 -1.02
N SER A 263 -11.52 18.84 -0.69
CA SER A 263 -11.67 20.08 0.09
C SER A 263 -10.95 20.02 1.45
N GLU A 264 -10.51 21.17 1.97
CA GLU A 264 -9.79 21.23 3.27
C GLU A 264 -10.61 20.66 4.44
N ASP A 265 -11.93 20.88 4.46
CA ASP A 265 -12.81 20.30 5.48
C ASP A 265 -12.85 18.77 5.40
N GLN A 266 -12.93 18.22 4.19
CA GLN A 266 -12.93 16.78 3.97
C GLN A 266 -11.58 16.16 4.26
N LYS A 267 -10.48 16.82 3.86
CA LYS A 267 -9.10 16.44 4.20
C LYS A 267 -8.94 16.36 5.72
N LYS A 268 -9.42 17.38 6.46
CA LYS A 268 -9.38 17.39 7.92
C LYS A 268 -10.13 16.21 8.53
N GLN A 269 -11.32 15.88 8.04
CA GLN A 269 -12.09 14.72 8.51
C GLN A 269 -11.32 13.41 8.27
N MET A 270 -10.82 13.20 7.05
CA MET A 270 -10.08 11.98 6.67
C MET A 270 -8.78 11.83 7.46
N VAL A 271 -8.00 12.90 7.60
CA VAL A 271 -6.75 12.89 8.36
C VAL A 271 -7.00 12.67 9.86
N THR A 272 -8.07 13.25 10.41
CA THR A 272 -8.46 13.02 11.81
C THR A 272 -8.80 11.55 12.06
N GLU A 273 -9.59 10.95 11.17
CA GLU A 273 -9.93 9.52 11.26
C GLU A 273 -8.69 8.63 11.08
N LYS A 274 -7.80 8.97 10.13
CA LYS A 274 -6.53 8.26 9.95
C LYS A 274 -5.66 8.34 11.20
N LEU A 275 -5.57 9.51 11.84
CA LEU A 275 -4.83 9.67 13.09
C LEU A 275 -5.38 8.76 14.18
N ARG A 276 -6.71 8.69 14.35
CA ARG A 276 -7.35 7.78 15.30
C ARG A 276 -6.91 6.33 15.06
N ILE A 277 -6.99 5.86 13.82
CA ILE A 277 -6.56 4.50 13.43
C ILE A 277 -5.07 4.29 13.73
N VAL A 278 -4.21 5.26 13.42
CA VAL A 278 -2.76 5.18 13.69
C VAL A 278 -2.46 5.07 15.18
N LEU A 279 -3.14 5.84 16.02
CA LEU A 279 -2.96 5.80 17.47
C LEU A 279 -3.45 4.48 18.06
N GLU A 280 -4.64 4.01 17.67
CA GLU A 280 -5.18 2.70 18.08
C GLU A 280 -4.25 1.55 17.66
N TYR A 281 -3.70 1.63 16.45
CA TYR A 281 -2.74 0.66 15.95
C TYR A 281 -1.45 0.68 16.77
N GLY A 282 -0.91 1.85 17.07
CA GLY A 282 0.27 1.99 17.92
C GLY A 282 0.06 1.46 19.34
N GLN A 283 -1.10 1.72 19.95
CA GLN A 283 -1.47 1.16 21.25
C GLN A 283 -1.60 -0.36 21.21
N LYS A 284 -2.28 -0.91 20.18
CA LYS A 284 -2.43 -2.37 19.98
C LYS A 284 -1.08 -3.09 19.99
N TYR A 285 -0.08 -2.53 19.32
CA TYR A 285 1.28 -3.10 19.26
C TYR A 285 2.23 -2.58 20.34
N GLN A 286 1.71 -1.88 21.36
CA GLN A 286 2.48 -1.36 22.51
C GLN A 286 3.65 -0.44 22.11
N LEU A 287 3.48 0.29 21.02
CA LEU A 287 4.45 1.27 20.50
C LEU A 287 4.36 2.58 21.28
N PHE A 288 3.16 2.90 21.76
CA PHE A 288 2.87 4.11 22.53
C PHE A 288 2.11 3.77 23.81
N ASP A 289 2.35 4.56 24.84
CA ASP A 289 1.51 4.62 26.03
C ASP A 289 0.72 5.94 26.01
N GLU A 290 -0.52 5.93 26.47
CA GLU A 290 -1.31 7.15 26.60
C GLU A 290 -0.88 7.90 27.87
N VAL A 291 -0.51 9.17 27.71
CA VAL A 291 -0.12 10.03 28.84
C VAL A 291 -1.35 10.75 29.37
N ASP A 292 -2.12 11.35 28.45
CA ASP A 292 -3.38 12.04 28.69
C ASP A 292 -4.23 12.04 27.41
N ALA A 293 -5.36 12.74 27.44
CA ALA A 293 -6.29 12.81 26.31
C ALA A 293 -5.66 13.38 25.02
N ASP A 294 -4.61 14.20 25.14
CA ASP A 294 -4.03 14.99 24.05
C ASP A 294 -2.60 14.55 23.70
N ALA A 295 -1.97 13.65 24.46
CA ALA A 295 -0.59 13.23 24.26
C ALA A 295 -0.34 11.72 24.36
N ILE A 296 0.64 11.25 23.58
CA ILE A 296 1.18 9.90 23.65
C ILE A 296 2.65 9.92 24.02
N ARG A 297 3.15 8.84 24.61
CA ARG A 297 4.58 8.64 24.88
C ARG A 297 5.12 7.46 24.08
N LEU A 298 6.22 7.65 23.35
CA LEU A 298 6.90 6.57 22.65
C LEU A 298 7.45 5.55 23.66
N ASN A 299 6.94 4.32 23.61
CA ASN A 299 7.39 3.23 24.45
C ASN A 299 8.62 2.57 23.81
N CYS A 300 9.79 3.18 24.01
CA CYS A 300 11.05 2.71 23.44
C CYS A 300 12.28 3.03 24.30
N ARG A 301 13.35 2.25 24.10
CA ARG A 301 14.66 2.48 24.70
C ARG A 301 15.53 3.40 23.84
N GLY A 302 16.43 4.15 24.48
CA GLY A 302 17.33 5.10 23.82
C GLY A 302 16.69 6.46 23.50
N SER A 303 17.50 7.43 23.11
CA SER A 303 17.08 8.80 22.75
C SER A 303 17.56 9.24 21.37
N ARG A 304 18.55 8.56 20.77
CA ARG A 304 18.97 8.84 19.40
C ARG A 304 17.87 8.38 18.44
N LEU A 305 17.54 9.20 17.43
CA LEU A 305 16.50 8.91 16.43
C LEU A 305 16.61 7.49 15.85
N ARG A 306 17.82 7.07 15.46
CA ARG A 306 18.08 5.73 14.95
C ARG A 306 17.75 4.63 15.95
N ALA A 307 18.10 4.80 17.22
CA ALA A 307 17.83 3.81 18.27
C ALA A 307 16.32 3.70 18.56
N VAL A 308 15.60 4.82 18.50
CA VAL A 308 14.13 4.85 18.65
C VAL A 308 13.46 4.09 17.49
N LEU A 309 13.85 4.38 16.24
CA LEU A 309 13.35 3.68 15.05
C LEU A 309 13.61 2.17 15.15
N GLU A 310 14.85 1.75 15.42
CA GLU A 310 15.22 0.34 15.54
C GLU A 310 14.43 -0.37 16.66
N ASN A 311 14.18 0.30 17.79
CA ASN A 311 13.45 -0.28 18.90
C ASN A 311 11.94 -0.42 18.62
N ILE A 312 11.34 0.60 18.02
CA ILE A 312 9.92 0.56 17.61
C ILE A 312 9.72 -0.48 16.50
N ASP A 313 10.61 -0.53 15.49
CA ASP A 313 10.59 -1.57 14.44
C ASP A 313 10.66 -2.97 15.02
N ALA A 314 11.62 -3.24 15.91
CA ALA A 314 11.76 -4.55 16.52
C ALA A 314 10.52 -4.95 17.32
N LYS A 315 9.98 -4.03 18.13
CA LYS A 315 8.78 -4.27 18.94
C LYS A 315 7.56 -4.52 18.06
N PHE A 316 7.36 -3.70 17.02
CA PHE A 316 6.25 -3.85 16.09
C PHE A 316 6.29 -5.22 15.39
N ILE A 317 7.45 -5.57 14.82
CA ILE A 317 7.64 -6.86 14.13
C ILE A 317 7.38 -8.02 15.09
N GLU A 318 7.94 -7.99 16.31
CA GLU A 318 7.74 -9.05 17.29
C GLU A 318 6.26 -9.27 17.60
N LYS A 319 5.53 -8.20 17.93
CA LYS A 319 4.10 -8.28 18.30
C LYS A 319 3.22 -8.68 17.12
N TRP A 320 3.52 -8.19 15.92
CA TRP A 320 2.75 -8.56 14.74
C TRP A 320 3.00 -10.01 14.31
N VAL A 321 4.24 -10.49 14.44
CA VAL A 321 4.58 -11.91 14.26
C VAL A 321 3.81 -12.77 15.25
N ASP A 322 3.78 -12.38 16.53
CA ASP A 322 3.06 -13.12 17.57
C ASP A 322 1.56 -13.24 17.25
N GLU A 323 0.92 -12.15 16.85
CA GLU A 323 -0.49 -12.14 16.43
C GLU A 323 -0.73 -13.05 15.22
N LYS A 324 0.04 -12.89 14.14
CA LYS A 324 -0.14 -13.68 12.91
C LYS A 324 0.16 -15.15 13.10
N ALA A 325 1.19 -15.48 13.88
CA ALA A 325 1.52 -16.85 14.22
C ALA A 325 0.45 -17.47 15.13
N SER A 326 -0.13 -16.70 16.06
CA SER A 326 -1.23 -17.18 16.90
C SER A 326 -2.47 -17.52 16.06
N VAL A 327 -2.88 -16.63 15.15
CA VAL A 327 -4.04 -16.86 14.26
C VAL A 327 -3.84 -18.09 13.37
N GLU A 328 -2.66 -18.23 12.75
CA GLU A 328 -2.37 -19.41 11.92
C GLU A 328 -2.28 -20.69 12.78
N GLY A 329 -1.69 -20.58 13.97
CA GLY A 329 -1.59 -21.69 14.92
C GLY A 329 -2.97 -22.20 15.37
N GLU A 330 -3.91 -21.30 15.62
CA GLU A 330 -5.30 -21.66 15.93
C GLU A 330 -6.00 -22.34 14.77
N LYS A 331 -5.84 -21.82 13.56
CA LYS A 331 -6.41 -22.42 12.35
C LYS A 331 -5.89 -23.83 12.13
N LEU A 332 -4.57 -24.03 12.20
CA LEU A 332 -3.95 -25.35 12.04
C LEU A 332 -4.36 -26.32 13.15
N ALA A 333 -4.46 -25.85 14.40
CA ALA A 333 -4.93 -26.67 15.52
C ALA A 333 -6.39 -27.12 15.32
N LEU A 334 -7.26 -26.23 14.82
CA LEU A 334 -8.65 -26.56 14.50
C LEU A 334 -8.77 -27.55 13.35
N GLU A 335 -7.97 -27.38 12.29
CA GLU A 335 -7.92 -28.32 11.16
C GLU A 335 -7.44 -29.72 11.59
N ASP A 336 -6.38 -29.79 12.40
CA ASP A 336 -5.87 -31.06 12.92
C ASP A 336 -6.87 -31.73 13.86
N TYR A 337 -7.51 -30.96 14.75
CA TYR A 337 -8.57 -31.47 15.61
C TYR A 337 -9.74 -32.03 14.80
N ARG A 338 -10.22 -31.31 13.77
CA ARG A 338 -11.30 -31.78 12.89
C ARG A 338 -10.91 -33.05 12.15
N LYS A 339 -9.69 -33.12 11.60
CA LYS A 339 -9.19 -34.33 10.91
C LYS A 339 -9.11 -35.53 11.85
N ASN A 340 -8.64 -35.33 13.08
CA ASN A 340 -8.54 -36.39 14.07
C ASN A 340 -9.91 -36.84 14.61
N ALA A 341 -10.86 -35.91 14.79
CA ALA A 341 -12.24 -36.24 15.15
C ALA A 341 -12.95 -37.06 14.05
N MET A 342 -12.77 -36.68 12.78
CA MET A 342 -13.31 -37.43 11.63
C MET A 342 -12.67 -38.82 11.49
N ARG A 343 -11.35 -38.94 11.72
CA ARG A 343 -10.66 -40.24 11.76
C ARG A 343 -11.22 -41.13 12.87
N ASN A 344 -11.38 -40.61 14.08
CA ASN A 344 -11.91 -41.39 15.21
C ASN A 344 -13.37 -41.85 14.98
N GLN A 345 -14.21 -41.04 14.34
CA GLN A 345 -15.55 -41.45 13.92
C GLN A 345 -15.54 -42.53 12.84
N SER A 346 -14.60 -42.45 11.88
CA SER A 346 -14.43 -43.49 10.85
C SER A 346 -13.91 -44.81 11.41
N THR A 347 -13.09 -44.78 12.46
CA THR A 347 -12.61 -45.99 13.15
C THR A 347 -13.70 -46.63 14.00
N LEU A 348 -14.54 -45.82 14.67
CA LEU A 348 -15.68 -46.32 15.45
C LEU A 348 -16.76 -46.97 14.57
N SER A 349 -17.04 -46.42 13.39
CA SER A 349 -18.00 -47.02 12.43
C SER A 349 -17.46 -48.31 11.78
N GLN A 350 -16.14 -48.49 11.70
CA GLN A 350 -15.53 -49.77 11.30
C GLN A 350 -15.58 -50.83 12.41
N PHE A 351 -15.52 -50.44 13.69
CA PHE A 351 -15.72 -51.34 14.82
C PHE A 351 -17.18 -51.83 14.91
N SER A 352 -18.16 -50.94 14.73
CA SER A 352 -19.59 -51.32 14.76
C SER A 352 -20.01 -52.25 13.62
N ARG A 353 -19.21 -52.39 12.55
CA ARG A 353 -19.48 -53.33 11.44
C ARG A 353 -18.84 -54.71 11.62
N ARG A 354 -17.99 -54.92 12.62
CA ARG A 354 -17.30 -56.20 12.85
C ARG A 354 -18.01 -57.14 13.83
N ASP A 355 -18.99 -56.64 14.58
CA ASP A 355 -19.74 -57.47 15.54
C ASP A 355 -20.96 -58.21 14.94
N ASP A 356 -21.27 -58.04 13.65
CA ASP A 356 -22.37 -58.74 12.96
C ASP A 356 -21.94 -59.97 12.15
N THR A 357 -20.69 -60.43 12.25
CA THR A 357 -20.24 -61.64 11.55
C THR A 357 -19.53 -62.63 12.47
N SER A 358 -20.33 -63.37 13.25
CA SER A 358 -20.14 -64.74 13.77
C SER A 358 -20.97 -64.84 15.06
N VAL A 359 -22.00 -65.68 15.18
CA VAL A 359 -21.95 -67.14 15.26
C VAL A 359 -23.38 -67.68 15.12
N GLU A 360 -23.65 -68.58 14.17
CA GLU A 360 -24.55 -69.70 14.43
C GLU A 360 -23.82 -71.00 14.06
N ARG A 361 -23.59 -71.80 15.10
CA ARG A 361 -22.97 -73.13 15.06
C ARG A 361 -23.97 -74.15 14.53
N GLY A 362 -23.51 -75.00 13.62
CA GLY A 362 -24.13 -76.29 13.37
C GLY A 362 -24.09 -77.19 14.61
N GLY A 363 -25.17 -77.94 14.80
CA GLY A 363 -25.25 -79.14 15.63
C GLY A 363 -25.86 -80.25 14.79
N SER A 364 -25.12 -81.34 14.62
CA SER A 364 -25.40 -82.52 13.81
C SER A 364 -26.18 -83.60 14.57
N ASP A 365 -26.89 -84.41 13.78
CA ASP A 365 -27.69 -85.59 14.11
C ASP A 365 -27.03 -86.65 15.01
N SER A 366 -27.89 -87.38 15.72
CA SER A 366 -27.73 -88.78 16.15
C SER A 366 -29.02 -89.52 15.87
#